data_AF-A0A539DRW2-F1
#
_entry.id   AF-A0A539DRW2-F1
#
_cell.length_a   1.000
_cell.length_b   1.000
_cell.length_c   1.000
_cell.angle_alpha   90.00
_cell.angle_beta   90.00
_cell.angle_gamma   90.00
#
_symmetry.space_group_name_H-M   'P 1'
#
loop_
_entity.id
_entity.type
_entity.pdbx_description
1 polymer ?
#
loop_
_entity_poly.entity_id
_entity_poly.type
_entity_poly.pdbx_seq_one_letter_code
_entity_poly.pdbx_strand_id
1 'polypeptide(L)'
;RVGNVRFFSATYRLFKLAALESACEDYGQAVNYRGTIPDHPHRFVLDKHHAIETGRLFPVCGNTWRMLHETRLQVHFDFSGDFSRHFGLFTGCGGGLPFDPATGAAGQACC
;
A
#
# COMPACT_ATOMS: atom_id res chain seq x y z
N ARG A 1 23.01 -15.32 -23.88
CA ARG A 1 23.07 -13.95 -23.30
C ARG A 1 21.69 -13.32 -23.44
N VAL A 2 21.17 -12.65 -22.41
CA VAL A 2 19.77 -12.15 -22.35
C VAL A 2 19.59 -10.67 -22.75
N GLY A 3 20.49 -10.11 -23.57
CA GLY A 3 20.36 -8.76 -24.11
C GLY A 3 20.17 -7.67 -23.04
N ASN A 4 19.17 -6.80 -23.24
CA ASN A 4 18.86 -5.64 -22.38
C ASN A 4 17.77 -5.91 -21.32
N VAL A 5 17.51 -7.18 -20.98
CA VAL A 5 16.51 -7.54 -19.97
C VAL A 5 17.03 -7.21 -18.56
N ARG A 6 16.22 -6.51 -17.77
CA ARG A 6 16.47 -6.24 -16.33
C ARG A 6 15.67 -7.21 -15.47
N PHE A 7 16.32 -7.80 -14.48
CA PHE A 7 15.70 -8.73 -13.53
C PHE A 7 15.51 -8.04 -12.19
N PHE A 8 14.39 -8.33 -11.52
CA PHE A 8 14.06 -7.78 -10.21
C PHE A 8 13.59 -8.91 -9.30
N SER A 9 13.97 -8.84 -8.02
CA SER A 9 13.36 -9.64 -6.97
C SER A 9 12.29 -8.80 -6.30
N ALA A 10 11.05 -9.27 -6.32
CA ALA A 10 9.90 -8.51 -5.86
C ALA A 10 8.99 -9.38 -5.00
N THR A 11 8.47 -8.79 -3.92
CA THR A 11 7.44 -9.41 -3.08
C THR A 11 6.11 -8.71 -3.36
N TYR A 12 5.15 -9.47 -3.87
CA TYR A 12 3.79 -8.99 -4.10
C TYR A 12 2.84 -9.46 -3.00
N ARG A 13 1.85 -8.63 -2.67
CA ARG A 13 0.70 -9.01 -1.85
C ARG A 13 -0.53 -9.01 -2.75
N LEU A 14 -1.13 -10.17 -2.97
CA LEU A 14 -2.31 -10.31 -3.82
C LEU A 14 -3.52 -10.62 -2.94
N PHE A 15 -4.48 -9.69 -2.90
CA PHE A 15 -5.71 -9.84 -2.16
C PHE A 15 -6.81 -10.39 -3.08
N LYS A 16 -7.53 -11.42 -2.63
CA LYS A 16 -8.68 -11.97 -3.33
C LYS A 16 -9.95 -11.29 -2.82
N LEU A 17 -10.37 -10.22 -3.48
CA LEU A 17 -11.57 -9.46 -3.16
C LEU A 17 -12.32 -9.17 -4.46
N ALA A 18 -13.62 -9.47 -4.51
CA ALA A 18 -14.40 -9.41 -5.75
C ALA A 18 -14.68 -7.99 -6.23
N ALA A 19 -14.69 -7.01 -5.31
CA ALA A 19 -15.04 -5.62 -5.58
C ALA A 19 -13.81 -4.71 -5.77
N LEU A 20 -12.63 -5.27 -6.07
CA LEU A 20 -11.46 -4.46 -6.42
C LEU A 20 -11.60 -3.90 -7.83
N GLU A 21 -11.31 -2.63 -7.96
CA GLU A 21 -11.32 -1.89 -9.21
C GLU A 21 -9.92 -1.94 -9.85
N SER A 22 -9.84 -1.76 -11.17
CA SER A 22 -8.56 -1.76 -11.88
C SER A 22 -7.71 -0.51 -11.59
N ALA A 23 -8.35 0.58 -11.20
CA ALA A 23 -7.72 1.86 -10.90
C ALA A 23 -7.88 2.21 -9.41
N CYS A 24 -7.05 3.14 -8.93
CA CYS A 24 -7.20 3.68 -7.58
C CYS A 24 -8.23 4.79 -7.57
N GLU A 25 -9.49 4.45 -7.32
CA GLU A 25 -10.59 5.43 -7.26
C GLU A 25 -10.68 6.09 -5.87
N ASP A 26 -11.01 7.38 -5.84
CA ASP A 26 -11.19 8.20 -4.65
C ASP A 26 -12.67 8.31 -4.27
N TYR A 27 -12.98 7.87 -3.05
CA TYR A 27 -14.31 7.98 -2.44
C TYR A 27 -14.31 8.86 -1.18
N GLY A 28 -13.23 9.64 -0.96
CA GLY A 28 -13.08 10.48 0.23
C GLY A 28 -12.83 9.68 1.51
N GLN A 29 -12.29 8.48 1.36
CA GLN A 29 -12.09 7.52 2.45
C GLN A 29 -10.77 7.73 3.17
N ALA A 30 -10.75 7.40 4.47
CA ALA A 30 -9.55 7.42 5.27
C ALA A 30 -9.56 6.31 6.33
N VAL A 31 -8.37 5.92 6.77
CA VAL A 31 -8.18 4.91 7.82
C VAL A 31 -7.28 5.45 8.92
N ASN A 32 -7.41 4.93 10.13
CA ASN A 32 -6.47 5.17 11.22
C ASN A 32 -6.00 3.82 11.75
N TYR A 33 -4.68 3.60 11.76
CA TYR A 33 -4.10 2.38 12.29
C TYR A 33 -4.08 2.42 13.82
N ARG A 34 -4.58 1.36 14.47
CA ARG A 34 -4.72 1.29 15.93
C ARG A 34 -3.41 0.91 16.65
N GLY A 35 -2.36 0.52 15.94
CA GLY A 35 -1.11 0.07 16.57
C GLY A 35 -1.17 -1.33 17.18
N THR A 36 -2.19 -2.12 16.83
CA THR A 36 -2.49 -3.39 17.52
C THR A 36 -1.89 -4.64 16.87
N ILE A 37 -1.15 -4.51 15.77
CA ILE A 37 -0.40 -5.63 15.19
C ILE A 37 0.90 -5.81 16.01
N PRO A 38 1.19 -7.02 16.54
CA PRO A 38 2.46 -7.29 17.24
C PRO A 38 3.67 -6.87 16.40
N ASP A 39 4.72 -6.36 17.07
CA ASP A 39 5.96 -5.85 16.46
C ASP A 39 5.80 -4.65 15.52
N HIS A 40 4.57 -4.15 15.34
CA HIS A 40 4.26 -2.99 14.52
C HIS A 40 3.42 -1.93 15.27
N PRO A 41 3.81 -1.49 16.48
CA PRO A 41 2.98 -0.58 17.30
C PRO A 41 2.95 0.86 16.79
N HIS A 42 3.91 1.26 15.93
CA HIS A 42 4.05 2.66 15.50
C HIS A 42 3.54 2.90 14.09
N ARG A 43 3.66 1.91 13.19
CA ARG A 43 3.21 2.02 11.80
C ARG A 43 2.91 0.66 11.19
N PHE A 44 1.97 0.62 10.27
CA PHE A 44 1.74 -0.52 9.37
C PHE A 44 2.14 -0.15 7.95
N VAL A 45 2.94 -1.01 7.30
CA VAL A 45 3.35 -0.83 5.90
C VAL A 45 2.61 -1.84 5.03
N LEU A 46 1.62 -1.38 4.27
CA LEU A 46 0.83 -2.23 3.37
C LEU A 46 1.59 -2.53 2.07
N ASP A 47 2.30 -1.55 1.52
CA ASP A 47 3.17 -1.69 0.36
C ASP A 47 4.17 -0.52 0.30
N LYS A 48 4.83 -0.31 -0.84
CA LYS A 48 5.84 0.76 -1.03
C LYS A 48 5.29 2.18 -0.79
N HIS A 49 4.00 2.42 -1.03
CA HIS A 49 3.39 3.75 -0.96
C HIS A 49 2.54 3.96 0.31
N HIS A 50 2.13 2.88 0.98
CA HIS A 50 1.23 2.94 2.12
C HIS A 50 1.96 2.64 3.44
N ALA A 51 2.56 3.67 4.04
CA ALA A 51 3.09 3.64 5.40
C ALA A 51 2.14 4.40 6.34
N ILE A 52 1.31 3.67 7.08
CA ILE A 52 0.21 4.21 7.87
C ILE A 52 0.66 4.30 9.34
N GLU A 53 0.77 5.52 9.88
CA GLU A 53 1.16 5.79 11.25
C GLU A 53 0.01 5.50 12.23
N THR A 54 0.36 5.04 13.43
CA THR A 54 -0.63 4.76 14.49
C THR A 54 -1.25 6.05 15.01
N GLY A 55 -2.57 6.05 15.17
CA GLY A 55 -3.31 7.20 15.72
C GLY A 55 -3.47 8.37 14.74
N ARG A 56 -2.93 8.27 13.52
CA ARG A 56 -3.01 9.32 12.50
C ARG A 56 -3.96 8.92 11.37
N LEU A 57 -4.90 9.80 11.04
CA LEU A 57 -5.78 9.61 9.91
C LEU A 57 -4.99 9.65 8.59
N PHE A 58 -5.18 8.64 7.74
CA PHE A 58 -4.47 8.44 6.50
C PHE A 58 -5.48 8.26 5.35
N PRO A 59 -5.54 9.19 4.38
CA PRO A 59 -6.42 9.07 3.21
C PRO A 59 -6.04 7.87 2.34
N VAL A 60 -7.04 7.16 1.83
CA VAL A 60 -6.84 5.95 1.01
C VAL A 60 -7.81 5.91 -0.17
N CYS A 61 -7.41 5.23 -1.24
CA CYS A 61 -8.32 4.89 -2.33
C CYS A 61 -9.28 3.75 -1.92
N GLY A 62 -10.35 3.57 -2.71
CA GLY A 62 -11.35 2.53 -2.50
C GLY A 62 -10.76 1.13 -2.37
N ASN A 63 -9.81 0.78 -3.23
CA ASN A 63 -9.13 -0.52 -3.18
C ASN A 63 -8.39 -0.76 -1.86
N THR A 64 -7.59 0.21 -1.42
CA THR A 64 -6.85 0.10 -0.15
C THR A 64 -7.81 0.03 1.03
N TRP A 65 -8.89 0.82 1.01
CA TRP A 65 -9.94 0.74 2.02
C TRP A 65 -10.52 -0.69 2.10
N ARG A 66 -10.88 -1.30 0.96
CA ARG A 66 -11.38 -2.69 0.93
C ARG A 66 -10.33 -3.70 1.39
N MET A 67 -9.08 -3.56 0.99
CA MET A 67 -8.01 -4.48 1.43
C MET A 67 -7.84 -4.49 2.96
N LEU A 68 -7.98 -3.32 3.59
CA LEU A 68 -7.91 -3.21 5.04
C LEU A 68 -9.22 -3.65 5.70
N HIS A 69 -10.37 -3.25 5.17
CA HIS A 69 -11.68 -3.46 5.78
C HIS A 69 -12.24 -4.87 5.58
N GLU A 70 -12.01 -5.51 4.43
CA GLU A 70 -12.63 -6.79 4.05
C GLU A 70 -11.70 -7.99 4.28
N THR A 71 -10.66 -7.82 5.10
CA THR A 71 -9.70 -8.89 5.40
C THR A 71 -9.42 -8.97 6.90
N ARG A 72 -8.55 -9.91 7.31
CA ARG A 72 -8.07 -10.03 8.70
C ARG A 72 -7.49 -8.73 9.28
N LEU A 73 -7.14 -7.75 8.43
CA LEU A 73 -6.57 -6.48 8.86
C LEU A 73 -7.61 -5.57 9.53
N GLN A 74 -8.90 -5.77 9.28
CA GLN A 74 -9.98 -4.87 9.71
C GLN A 74 -9.93 -4.52 11.20
N VAL A 75 -9.67 -5.51 12.06
CA VAL A 75 -9.65 -5.34 13.52
C VAL A 75 -8.57 -4.35 14.01
N HIS A 76 -7.58 -4.08 13.16
CA HIS A 76 -6.45 -3.20 13.46
C HIS A 76 -6.63 -1.76 12.98
N PHE A 77 -7.76 -1.44 12.33
CA PHE A 77 -7.99 -0.11 11.77
C PHE A 77 -9.36 0.45 12.17
N ASP A 78 -9.41 1.77 12.31
CA ASP A 78 -10.63 2.55 12.28
C ASP A 78 -10.83 3.10 10.86
N PHE A 79 -12.09 3.20 10.43
CA PHE A 79 -12.45 3.54 9.06
C PHE A 79 -13.37 4.76 9.03
N SER A 80 -13.14 5.67 8.09
CA SER A 80 -13.94 6.86 7.84
C SER A 80 -14.32 6.95 6.36
N GLY A 81 -15.55 7.39 6.09
CA GLY A 81 -16.13 7.47 4.75
C GLY A 81 -16.78 6.16 4.30
N ASP A 82 -17.42 6.22 3.14
CA ASP A 82 -18.10 5.10 2.48
C ASP A 82 -17.92 5.19 0.95
N PHE A 83 -18.68 4.42 0.17
CA PHE A 83 -18.62 4.44 -1.30
C PHE A 83 -19.75 5.28 -1.94
N SER A 84 -20.46 6.11 -1.16
CA SER A 84 -21.65 6.84 -1.64
C SER A 84 -21.33 7.97 -2.62
N ARG A 85 -20.11 8.51 -2.58
CA ARG A 85 -19.67 9.62 -3.44
C ARG A 85 -18.28 9.35 -4.01
N HIS A 86 -18.19 9.43 -5.34
CA HIS A 86 -16.95 9.30 -6.09
C HIS A 86 -16.35 10.67 -6.40
N PHE A 87 -15.04 10.83 -6.22
CA PHE A 87 -14.28 12.07 -6.45
C PHE A 87 -13.32 11.97 -7.63
N GLY A 88 -13.30 10.84 -8.35
CA GLY A 88 -12.38 10.58 -9.45
C GLY A 88 -11.18 9.73 -9.03
N LEU A 89 -10.05 9.89 -9.74
CA LEU A 89 -8.83 9.12 -9.45
C LEU A 89 -8.13 9.64 -8.19
N PHE A 90 -7.71 8.70 -7.34
CA PHE A 90 -6.88 9.00 -6.18
C PHE A 90 -5.47 9.42 -6.63
N THR A 91 -5.13 10.68 -6.39
CA THR A 91 -3.87 11.27 -6.86
C THR A 91 -2.67 10.58 -6.22
N GLY A 92 -1.66 10.22 -7.03
CA GLY A 92 -0.41 9.64 -6.53
C GLY A 92 -0.43 8.12 -6.32
N CYS A 93 -1.50 7.43 -6.68
CA CYS A 93 -1.58 5.97 -6.58
C CYS A 93 -1.11 5.28 -7.88
N GLY A 94 0.06 4.65 -7.85
CA GLY A 94 0.37 3.51 -8.75
C GLY A 94 0.82 3.80 -10.19
N GLY A 95 1.33 4.99 -10.51
CA GLY A 95 1.92 5.28 -11.82
C GLY A 95 3.44 5.07 -11.87
N GLY A 96 3.93 4.05 -12.59
CA GLY A 96 5.35 3.88 -12.91
C GLY A 96 5.93 2.49 -12.64
N LEU A 97 7.20 2.29 -13.02
CA LEU A 97 7.93 1.06 -12.71
C LEU A 97 8.20 1.02 -11.19
N PRO A 98 7.66 0.05 -10.44
CA PRO A 98 7.69 0.09 -8.97
C PRO A 98 9.07 -0.27 -8.39
N PHE A 99 10.00 -0.71 -9.23
CA PHE A 99 11.33 -1.12 -8.83
C PHE A 99 12.30 0.04 -8.95
N ASP A 100 12.97 0.36 -7.86
CA ASP A 100 14.06 1.31 -7.91
C ASP A 100 15.21 0.68 -8.71
N PRO A 101 15.82 1.39 -9.67
CA PRO A 101 17.03 0.90 -10.29
C PRO A 101 18.07 0.72 -9.18
N ALA A 102 18.81 -0.39 -9.20
CA ALA A 102 19.93 -0.56 -8.30
C ALA A 102 20.95 0.56 -8.57
N THR A 103 20.93 1.63 -7.78
CA THR A 103 22.09 2.49 -7.63
C THR A 103 23.13 1.62 -6.96
N GLY A 104 24.21 1.32 -7.69
CA GLY A 104 25.20 0.34 -7.28
C GLY A 104 25.59 0.52 -5.82
N ALA A 105 25.23 -0.46 -4.99
CA ALA A 105 25.87 -0.65 -3.71
C ALA A 105 27.35 -0.89 -4.04
N ALA A 106 28.17 0.16 -3.90
CA ALA A 106 29.60 -0.03 -3.78
C ALA A 106 29.77 -1.07 -2.68
N GLY A 107 30.28 -2.24 -3.05
CA GLY A 107 30.53 -3.31 -2.10
C GLY A 107 31.36 -2.74 -0.97
N GLN A 108 30.78 -2.65 0.23
CA GLN A 108 31.57 -2.51 1.43
C GLN A 108 32.31 -3.83 1.56
N ALA A 109 33.53 -3.83 1.06
CA ALA A 109 34.50 -4.88 1.28
C ALA A 109 34.70 -5.00 2.79
N CYS A 110 34.59 -6.23 3.27
CA CYS A 110 34.93 -6.61 4.63
C CYS A 110 36.40 -6.24 4.90
N CYS A 111 36.63 -5.37 5.88
CA CYS A 111 37.88 -5.20 6.61
C CYS A 111 37.51 -4.86 8.07
#